data_AF-A0A4V0IBT6-F1
#
_entry.id   AF-A0A4V0IBT6-F1
#
_cell.length_a   1.000
_cell.length_b   1.000
_cell.length_c   1.000
_cell.angle_alpha   90.00
_cell.angle_beta   90.00
_cell.angle_gamma   90.00
#
_symmetry.space_group_name_H-M   'P 1'
#
loop_
_entity.id
_entity.type
_entity.pdbx_description
1 polymer ?
#
loop_
_entity_poly.entity_id
_entity_poly.type
_entity_poly.pdbx_seq_one_letter_code
_entity_poly.pdbx_strand_id
1 'polypeptide(L)'
;MAATGNPRPVVVAGTLLGIGLGGFVDGIVFHQILQVHHMLTAKYPKVGVDPATAVVNIEINMFWDGVFHAFTWCATAAGLALLWRAAQDRSTPLSTRAFVGSLFLGWGLFNLVEGVIDHHVLHLHHVTETADHFVWDVAFLASGVVFAVGGWLAVHSGVRHGSLEPRG
;
A
#
# COMPACT_ATOMS: atom_id res chain seq x y z
N MET A 1 7.76 -17.33 -34.92
CA MET A 1 7.11 -17.27 -33.58
C MET A 1 7.24 -15.84 -33.09
N ALA A 2 6.14 -15.14 -32.83
CA ALA A 2 6.20 -13.79 -32.25
C ALA A 2 6.81 -13.91 -30.85
N ALA A 3 7.87 -13.14 -30.56
CA ALA A 3 8.44 -13.10 -29.23
C ALA A 3 7.37 -12.58 -28.28
N THR A 4 6.93 -13.40 -27.32
CA THR A 4 6.01 -12.97 -26.27
C THR A 4 6.72 -11.92 -25.44
N GLY A 5 6.23 -10.68 -25.46
CA GLY A 5 6.81 -9.58 -24.69
C GLY A 5 6.84 -9.90 -23.19
N ASN A 6 7.79 -9.30 -22.46
CA ASN A 6 7.95 -9.55 -21.02
C ASN A 6 7.05 -8.60 -20.21
N PRO A 7 6.00 -9.08 -19.52
CA PRO A 7 5.08 -8.22 -18.78
C PRO A 7 5.63 -7.79 -17.40
N ARG A 8 6.74 -8.39 -16.94
CA ARG A 8 7.31 -8.14 -15.60
C ARG A 8 7.55 -6.66 -15.31
N PRO A 9 8.04 -5.80 -16.24
CA PRO A 9 8.25 -4.38 -15.95
C PRO A 9 6.96 -3.66 -15.53
N VAL A 10 5.82 -3.95 -16.19
CA VAL A 10 4.52 -3.37 -15.83
C VAL A 10 4.04 -3.89 -14.48
N VAL A 11 4.26 -5.17 -14.19
CA VAL A 11 3.86 -5.77 -12.92
C VAL A 11 4.66 -5.17 -11.76
N VAL A 12 5.99 -5.07 -11.89
CA VAL A 12 6.84 -4.47 -10.86
C VAL A 12 6.49 -3.00 -10.64
N ALA A 13 6.31 -2.24 -11.73
CA ALA A 13 5.92 -0.84 -11.64
C ALA A 13 4.57 -0.66 -10.94
N GLY A 14 3.56 -1.45 -11.34
CA GLY A 14 2.23 -1.41 -10.76
C GLY A 14 2.21 -1.85 -9.30
N THR A 15 2.97 -2.88 -8.91
CA THR A 15 3.06 -3.32 -7.52
C THR A 15 3.68 -2.25 -6.64
N LEU A 16 4.79 -1.63 -7.06
CA LEU A 16 5.42 -0.57 -6.27
C LEU A 16 4.54 0.67 -6.17
N LEU A 17 3.86 1.04 -7.26
CA LEU A 17 2.88 2.12 -7.26
C LEU A 17 1.68 1.79 -6.35
N GLY A 18 1.22 0.54 -6.34
CA GLY A 18 0.16 0.06 -5.46
C GLY A 18 0.51 0.13 -3.98
N ILE A 19 1.76 -0.19 -3.60
CA ILE A 19 2.25 -0.01 -2.22
C ILE A 19 2.16 1.46 -1.82
N GLY A 20 2.66 2.36 -2.66
CA GLY A 20 2.63 3.80 -2.40
C GLY A 20 1.22 4.36 -2.31
N LEU A 21 0.32 4.00 -3.23
CA LEU A 21 -1.07 4.45 -3.22
C LEU A 21 -1.86 3.88 -2.03
N GLY A 22 -1.65 2.61 -1.69
CA GLY A 22 -2.26 1.99 -0.51
C GLY A 22 -1.86 2.73 0.76
N GLY A 23 -0.57 2.98 0.95
CA GLY A 23 -0.09 3.75 2.09
C GLY A 23 -0.52 5.22 2.08
N PHE A 24 -0.72 5.84 0.91
CA PHE A 24 -1.33 7.17 0.86
C PHE A 24 -2.78 7.16 1.31
N VAL A 25 -3.59 6.22 0.84
CA VAL A 25 -4.98 6.10 1.28
C VAL A 25 -5.02 5.84 2.77
N ASP A 26 -4.13 4.99 3.28
CA ASP A 26 -4.00 4.69 4.69
C ASP A 26 -3.70 5.95 5.52
N GLY A 27 -2.63 6.66 5.19
CA GLY A 27 -2.27 7.87 5.93
C GLY A 27 -3.25 9.03 5.75
N ILE A 28 -3.83 9.23 4.57
CA ILE A 28 -4.82 10.30 4.36
C ILE A 28 -6.12 9.98 5.09
N VAL A 29 -6.66 8.78 4.91
CA VAL A 29 -7.97 8.43 5.45
C VAL A 29 -7.86 8.12 6.95
N PHE A 30 -6.98 7.22 7.37
CA PHE A 30 -6.94 6.75 8.75
C PHE A 30 -6.09 7.63 9.67
N HIS A 31 -4.94 8.15 9.22
CA HIS A 31 -4.10 9.01 10.07
C HIS A 31 -4.59 10.46 10.08
N GLN A 32 -4.98 11.03 8.94
CA GLN A 32 -5.25 12.47 8.86
C GLN A 32 -6.74 12.82 9.01
N ILE A 33 -7.63 12.14 8.27
CA ILE A 33 -9.07 12.43 8.30
C ILE A 33 -9.74 11.82 9.53
N LEU A 34 -9.56 10.50 9.74
CA LEU A 34 -10.19 9.78 10.86
C LEU A 34 -9.37 9.87 12.14
N GLN A 35 -8.06 10.02 12.03
CA GLN A 35 -7.12 10.18 13.16
C GLN A 35 -7.09 9.02 14.15
N VAL A 36 -7.44 7.81 13.70
CA VAL A 36 -7.54 6.61 14.54
C VAL A 36 -6.30 5.73 14.53
N HIS A 37 -5.40 5.94 13.56
CA HIS A 37 -4.40 4.95 13.17
C HIS A 37 -3.00 5.56 13.02
N HIS A 38 -2.59 6.50 13.88
CA HIS A 38 -1.28 7.14 13.71
C HIS A 38 -0.13 6.19 14.08
N MET A 39 1.04 6.40 13.46
CA MET A 39 2.17 5.47 13.49
C MET A 39 2.58 4.97 14.88
N LEU A 40 2.49 5.80 15.93
CA LEU A 40 2.98 5.46 17.27
C LEU A 40 1.90 5.60 18.35
N THR A 41 0.62 5.52 17.99
CA THR A 41 -0.47 5.85 18.93
C THR A 41 -0.50 4.92 20.15
N ALA A 42 -0.09 3.66 20.03
CA ALA A 42 -0.03 2.73 21.16
C ALA A 42 1.10 3.09 22.16
N LYS A 43 2.15 3.78 21.69
CA LYS A 43 3.29 4.24 22.53
C LYS A 43 3.10 5.67 23.04
N TYR A 44 2.48 6.53 22.25
CA TYR A 44 2.24 7.93 22.53
C TYR A 44 0.74 8.23 22.37
N PRO A 45 -0.09 7.83 23.36
CA PRO A 45 -1.54 7.93 23.26
C PRO A 45 -2.02 9.38 23.30
N LYS A 46 -3.01 9.68 22.48
CA LYS A 46 -3.62 11.03 22.38
C LYS A 46 -4.80 11.22 23.35
N VAL A 47 -5.34 10.12 23.87
CA VAL A 47 -6.50 10.08 24.77
C VAL A 47 -6.07 9.38 26.06
N GLY A 48 -6.68 9.75 27.20
CA GLY A 48 -6.36 9.14 28.50
C GLY A 48 -5.11 9.72 29.18
N VAL A 49 -4.55 10.81 28.63
CA VAL A 49 -3.44 11.58 29.21
C VAL A 49 -3.86 13.03 29.44
N ASP A 50 -3.07 13.79 30.21
CA ASP A 50 -3.34 15.21 30.42
C ASP A 50 -3.18 16.04 29.12
N PRO A 51 -3.81 17.23 29.01
CA PRO A 51 -3.78 18.02 27.78
C PRO A 51 -2.38 18.42 27.29
N ALA A 52 -1.44 18.68 28.19
CA ALA A 52 -0.09 19.10 27.79
C ALA A 52 0.67 17.91 27.16
N THR A 53 0.55 16.73 27.77
CA THR A 53 1.12 15.49 27.22
C THR A 53 0.45 15.10 25.90
N ALA A 54 -0.87 15.25 25.79
CA ALA A 54 -1.61 14.95 24.56
C ALA A 54 -1.09 15.75 23.36
N VAL A 55 -0.82 17.04 23.53
CA VAL A 55 -0.26 17.90 22.46
C VAL A 55 1.10 17.40 22.00
N VAL A 56 2.00 17.06 22.93
CA VAL A 56 3.31 16.49 22.59
C VAL A 56 3.18 15.16 21.85
N ASN A 57 2.29 14.28 22.31
CA ASN A 57 2.05 12.98 21.66
C ASN A 57 1.46 13.14 20.25
N ILE A 58 0.61 14.14 20.02
CA ILE A 58 0.10 14.48 18.68
C ILE A 58 1.25 14.94 17.79
N GLU A 59 2.16 15.80 18.26
CA GLU A 59 3.32 16.25 17.49
C GLU A 59 4.26 15.10 17.11
N ILE A 60 4.52 14.18 18.05
CA ILE A 60 5.33 12.98 17.80
C ILE A 60 4.68 12.13 16.71
N ASN A 61 3.38 11.82 16.84
CA ASN A 61 2.66 11.03 15.84
C ASN A 61 2.65 11.73 14.48
N MET A 62 2.39 13.04 14.44
CA MET A 62 2.39 13.83 13.21
C MET A 62 3.75 13.78 12.49
N PHE A 63 4.86 13.83 13.23
CA PHE A 63 6.19 13.65 12.65
C PHE A 63 6.35 12.27 12.00
N TRP A 64 5.97 11.21 12.71
CA TRP A 64 6.12 9.84 12.21
C TRP A 64 5.16 9.53 11.06
N ASP A 65 3.95 10.10 11.05
CA ASP A 65 3.06 10.06 9.90
C ASP A 65 3.68 10.77 8.69
N GLY A 66 4.39 11.88 8.90
CA GLY A 66 5.15 12.56 7.87
C GLY A 66 6.27 11.69 7.27
N VAL A 67 7.00 10.95 8.11
CA VAL A 67 8.02 9.98 7.67
C VAL A 67 7.38 8.84 6.88
N PHE A 68 6.26 8.31 7.37
CA PHE A 68 5.45 7.32 6.65
C PHE A 68 5.00 7.84 5.28
N HIS A 69 4.49 9.07 5.21
CA HIS A 69 4.11 9.70 3.95
C HIS A 69 5.28 9.93 3.00
N ALA A 70 6.47 10.25 3.52
CA ALA A 70 7.66 10.37 2.69
C ALA A 70 8.02 9.01 2.06
N PHE A 71 7.88 7.91 2.80
CA PHE A 71 8.05 6.56 2.27
C PHE A 71 7.02 6.25 1.17
N THR A 72 5.72 6.49 1.42
CA THR A 72 4.66 6.18 0.44
C THR A 72 4.76 7.07 -0.81
N TRP A 73 5.18 8.33 -0.65
CA TRP A 73 5.51 9.23 -1.75
C TRP A 73 6.68 8.69 -2.58
N CYS A 74 7.78 8.27 -1.95
CA CYS A 74 8.93 7.69 -2.64
C CYS A 74 8.56 6.42 -3.40
N ALA A 75 7.78 5.53 -2.80
CA ALA A 75 7.28 4.32 -3.44
C ALA A 75 6.40 4.65 -4.67
N THR A 76 5.50 5.62 -4.53
CA THR A 76 4.66 6.12 -5.63
C THR A 76 5.50 6.69 -6.76
N ALA A 77 6.46 7.57 -6.46
CA ALA A 77 7.34 8.19 -7.45
C ALA A 77 8.21 7.15 -8.17
N ALA A 78 8.76 6.17 -7.44
CA ALA A 78 9.52 5.08 -8.02
C ALA A 78 8.65 4.17 -8.91
N GLY A 79 7.44 3.82 -8.46
CA GLY A 79 6.47 3.06 -9.25
C GLY A 79 6.09 3.77 -10.54
N LEU A 80 5.85 5.09 -10.49
CA LEU A 80 5.58 5.92 -11.66
C LEU A 80 6.78 5.97 -12.63
N ALA A 81 8.00 6.15 -12.11
CA ALA A 81 9.21 6.15 -12.93
C ALA A 81 9.43 4.80 -13.63
N LEU A 82 9.20 3.68 -12.93
CA LEU A 82 9.27 2.34 -13.52
C LEU A 82 8.17 2.13 -14.57
N LEU A 83 6.96 2.62 -14.33
CA LEU A 83 5.87 2.55 -15.29
C LEU A 83 6.20 3.34 -16.55
N TRP A 84 6.76 4.54 -16.39
CA TRP A 84 7.20 5.39 -17.50
C TRP A 84 8.28 4.73 -18.35
N ARG A 85 9.21 3.99 -17.72
CA ARG A 85 10.22 3.18 -18.43
C ARG A 85 9.59 1.99 -19.15
N ALA A 86 8.67 1.27 -18.51
CA ALA A 86 7.95 0.15 -19.11
C ALA A 86 7.09 0.57 -20.31
N ALA A 87 6.54 1.79 -20.29
CA ALA A 87 5.76 2.34 -21.39
C ALA A 87 6.61 2.69 -22.62
N GLN A 88 7.86 3.12 -22.41
CA GLN A 88 8.80 3.42 -23.50
C GLN A 88 9.39 2.16 -24.16
N ASP A 89 9.46 1.06 -23.42
CA ASP A 89 9.92 -0.22 -23.95
C ASP A 89 8.85 -0.86 -24.85
N ARG A 90 9.15 -0.92 -26.15
CA ARG A 90 8.26 -1.51 -27.17
C ARG A 90 8.07 -3.02 -26.98
N SER A 91 9.03 -3.70 -26.35
CA SER A 91 8.98 -5.14 -26.07
C SER A 91 8.14 -5.51 -24.84
N THR A 92 7.77 -4.53 -24.01
CA THR A 92 6.94 -4.73 -22.83
C THR A 92 5.46 -4.58 -23.21
N PRO A 93 4.61 -5.61 -23.06
CA PRO A 93 3.17 -5.49 -23.31
C PRO A 93 2.49 -4.67 -22.20
N LEU A 94 1.67 -3.68 -22.59
CA LEU A 94 0.84 -2.91 -21.64
C LEU A 94 -0.55 -3.54 -21.56
N SER A 95 -0.77 -4.33 -20.51
CA SER A 95 -2.09 -4.87 -20.19
C SER A 95 -2.70 -4.08 -19.05
N THR A 96 -3.83 -3.40 -19.31
CA THR A 96 -4.58 -2.66 -18.27
C THR A 96 -4.96 -3.58 -17.13
N ARG A 97 -5.40 -4.81 -17.42
CA ARG A 97 -5.75 -5.79 -16.38
C ARG A 97 -4.55 -6.17 -15.53
N ALA A 98 -3.39 -6.41 -16.15
CA ALA A 98 -2.18 -6.73 -15.40
C ALA A 98 -1.71 -5.54 -14.54
N PHE A 99 -1.78 -4.33 -15.08
CA PHE A 99 -1.42 -3.12 -14.36
C PHE A 99 -2.34 -2.88 -13.14
N VAL A 100 -3.66 -2.86 -13.34
CA VAL A 100 -4.64 -2.68 -12.25
C VAL A 100 -4.52 -3.80 -11.23
N GLY A 101 -4.36 -5.05 -11.66
CA GLY A 101 -4.11 -6.17 -10.76
C GLY A 101 -2.84 -5.98 -9.93
N SER A 102 -1.79 -5.39 -10.51
CA SER A 102 -0.54 -5.11 -9.80
C SER A 102 -0.72 -3.98 -8.76
N LEU A 103 -1.56 -2.98 -9.04
CA LEU A 103 -1.91 -1.95 -8.04
C LEU A 103 -2.55 -2.58 -6.79
N PHE A 104 -3.56 -3.44 -6.98
CA PHE A 104 -4.21 -4.15 -5.87
C PHE A 104 -3.25 -5.12 -5.17
N LEU A 105 -2.37 -5.79 -5.91
CA LEU A 105 -1.34 -6.63 -5.31
C LEU A 105 -0.42 -5.82 -4.40
N GLY A 106 0.06 -4.67 -4.89
CA GLY A 106 0.90 -3.76 -4.13
C GLY A 106 0.22 -3.22 -2.87
N TRP A 107 -1.02 -2.76 -3.00
CA TRP A 107 -1.81 -2.30 -1.86
C TRP A 107 -2.01 -3.42 -0.84
N GLY A 108 -2.41 -4.62 -1.28
CA GLY A 108 -2.59 -5.76 -0.39
C GLY A 108 -1.30 -6.11 0.36
N LEU A 109 -0.16 -6.10 -0.32
CA LEU A 109 1.14 -6.31 0.30
C LEU A 109 1.48 -5.22 1.33
N PHE A 110 1.14 -3.96 1.05
CA PHE A 110 1.29 -2.87 2.01
C PHE A 110 0.49 -3.16 3.29
N ASN A 111 -0.82 -3.42 3.19
CA ASN A 111 -1.66 -3.72 4.36
C ASN A 111 -1.15 -4.94 5.15
N LEU A 112 -0.66 -5.98 4.47
CA LEU A 112 -0.13 -7.16 5.15
C LEU A 112 1.16 -6.87 5.90
N VAL A 113 2.08 -6.12 5.29
CA VAL A 113 3.35 -5.78 5.94
C VAL A 113 3.11 -4.83 7.11
N GLU A 114 2.34 -3.76 6.89
CA GLU A 114 1.99 -2.78 7.91
C GLU A 114 1.26 -3.46 9.08
N GLY A 115 0.18 -4.21 8.85
CA GLY A 115 -0.55 -4.85 9.93
C GLY A 115 0.24 -5.94 10.68
N VAL A 116 1.03 -6.76 9.97
CA VAL A 116 1.84 -7.79 10.65
C VAL A 116 2.96 -7.15 11.45
N ILE A 117 3.72 -6.23 10.84
CA ILE A 117 4.92 -5.68 11.48
C ILE A 117 4.53 -4.66 12.54
N ASP A 118 3.67 -3.71 12.23
CA ASP A 118 3.43 -2.57 13.09
C ASP A 118 2.36 -2.86 14.16
N HIS A 119 1.30 -3.61 13.84
CA HIS A 119 0.25 -3.93 14.83
C HIS A 119 0.62 -5.13 15.69
N HIS A 120 1.10 -6.23 15.08
CA HIS A 120 1.26 -7.51 15.79
C HIS A 120 2.68 -7.82 16.26
N VAL A 121 3.72 -7.37 15.56
CA VAL A 121 5.10 -7.64 15.97
C VAL A 121 5.62 -6.51 16.86
N LEU A 122 5.57 -5.27 16.37
CA LEU A 122 6.16 -4.12 17.03
C LEU A 122 5.20 -3.40 17.98
N HIS A 123 3.89 -3.62 17.84
CA HIS A 123 2.83 -2.96 18.61
C HIS A 123 3.05 -1.43 18.67
N LEU A 124 3.30 -0.83 17.50
CA LEU A 124 3.50 0.61 17.38
C LEU A 124 2.17 1.36 17.46
N HIS A 125 1.13 0.77 16.87
CA HIS A 125 -0.22 1.28 16.81
C HIS A 125 -1.18 0.16 16.39
N HIS A 126 -2.46 0.37 16.64
CA HIS A 126 -3.55 -0.44 16.11
C HIS A 126 -4.42 0.40 15.15
N VAL A 127 -5.25 -0.25 14.34
CA VAL A 127 -6.18 0.45 13.42
C VAL A 127 -7.08 1.43 14.17
N THR A 128 -7.52 1.02 15.35
CA THR A 128 -8.15 1.89 16.36
C THR A 128 -7.56 1.55 17.71
N GLU A 129 -7.35 2.53 18.59
CA GLU A 129 -6.89 2.29 19.96
C GLU A 129 -8.05 2.00 20.93
N THR A 130 -9.11 1.35 20.45
CA THR A 130 -10.31 1.01 21.22
C THR A 130 -10.20 -0.37 21.88
N ALA A 131 -11.12 -0.71 22.77
CA ALA A 131 -11.13 -2.00 23.46
C ALA A 131 -11.26 -3.21 22.50
N ASP A 132 -11.86 -2.98 21.33
CA ASP A 132 -12.09 -3.95 20.25
C ASP A 132 -11.06 -3.86 19.11
N HIS A 133 -9.90 -3.21 19.32
CA HIS A 133 -8.85 -2.99 18.30
C HIS A 133 -8.49 -4.25 17.51
N PHE A 134 -8.45 -5.41 18.16
CA PHE A 134 -8.12 -6.68 17.52
C PHE A 134 -9.02 -7.01 16.32
N VAL A 135 -10.32 -6.67 16.39
CA VAL A 135 -11.26 -6.90 15.27
C VAL A 135 -10.89 -6.03 14.07
N TRP A 136 -10.47 -4.79 14.32
CA TRP A 136 -10.08 -3.84 13.29
C TRP A 136 -8.73 -4.22 12.65
N ASP A 137 -7.75 -4.64 13.44
CA ASP A 137 -6.46 -5.14 12.92
C ASP A 137 -6.66 -6.38 12.04
N VAL A 138 -7.50 -7.32 12.47
CA VAL A 138 -7.83 -8.50 11.67
C VAL A 138 -8.58 -8.13 10.39
N ALA A 139 -9.51 -7.18 10.45
CA ALA A 139 -10.22 -6.69 9.26
C ALA A 139 -9.26 -6.02 8.27
N PHE A 140 -8.29 -5.25 8.77
CA PHE A 140 -7.24 -4.63 7.98
C PHE A 140 -6.34 -5.67 7.30
N LEU A 141 -5.86 -6.68 8.04
CA LEU A 141 -5.10 -7.79 7.46
C LEU A 141 -5.92 -8.59 6.44
N ALA A 142 -7.19 -8.87 6.74
CA ALA A 142 -8.07 -9.60 5.83
C ALA A 142 -8.26 -8.83 4.51
N SER A 143 -8.39 -7.49 4.57
CA SER A 143 -8.43 -6.64 3.39
C SER A 143 -7.12 -6.76 2.57
N GLY A 144 -5.97 -6.82 3.25
CA GLY A 144 -4.67 -7.05 2.64
C GLY A 144 -4.60 -8.37 1.87
N VAL A 145 -5.10 -9.47 2.46
CA VAL A 145 -5.19 -10.77 1.78
C VAL A 145 -6.09 -10.69 0.56
N VAL A 146 -7.27 -10.09 0.68
CA VAL A 146 -8.24 -9.96 -0.42
C VAL A 146 -7.64 -9.18 -1.59
N PHE A 147 -7.00 -8.04 -1.32
CA PHE A 147 -6.35 -7.23 -2.36
C PHE A 147 -5.13 -7.94 -2.96
N ALA A 148 -4.28 -8.58 -2.15
CA ALA A 148 -3.11 -9.29 -2.64
C ALA A 148 -3.49 -10.47 -3.55
N VAL A 149 -4.43 -11.32 -3.11
CA VAL A 149 -4.88 -12.49 -3.88
C VAL A 149 -5.67 -12.05 -5.12
N GLY A 150 -6.62 -11.12 -4.98
CA GLY A 150 -7.39 -10.60 -6.11
C GLY A 150 -6.51 -9.93 -7.16
N GLY A 151 -5.55 -9.11 -6.71
CA GLY A 151 -4.53 -8.50 -7.55
C GLY A 151 -3.66 -9.53 -8.26
N TRP A 152 -3.16 -10.55 -7.55
CA TRP A 152 -2.39 -11.64 -8.13
C TRP A 152 -3.16 -12.40 -9.23
N LEU A 153 -4.43 -12.75 -8.99
CA LEU A 153 -5.29 -13.40 -9.98
C LEU A 153 -5.51 -12.52 -11.22
N ALA A 154 -5.72 -11.22 -11.03
CA ALA A 154 -5.87 -10.24 -12.11
C ALA A 154 -4.58 -10.11 -12.93
N VAL A 155 -3.41 -10.08 -12.29
CA VAL A 155 -2.10 -10.10 -12.98
C VAL A 155 -1.97 -11.34 -13.86
N HIS A 156 -2.23 -12.53 -13.31
CA HIS A 156 -2.05 -13.79 -14.05
C HIS A 156 -2.98 -13.90 -15.25
N SER A 157 -4.23 -13.45 -15.11
CA SER A 157 -5.19 -13.45 -16.22
C SER A 157 -4.90 -12.34 -17.25
N GLY A 158 -4.42 -11.18 -16.81
CA GLY A 158 -4.08 -10.04 -17.67
C GLY A 158 -2.81 -10.27 -18.50
N VAL A 159 -1.83 -10.98 -17.95
CA VAL A 159 -0.61 -11.38 -18.67
C VAL A 159 -0.94 -12.35 -19.81
N ARG A 160 -1.79 -13.35 -19.56
CA ARG A 160 -2.20 -14.34 -20.58
C ARG A 160 -2.92 -13.71 -21.77
N HIS A 161 -3.71 -12.65 -21.53
CA HIS A 161 -4.46 -11.97 -22.58
C HIS A 161 -3.58 -10.97 -23.36
N GLY A 162 -2.75 -10.20 -22.66
CA GLY A 162 -1.87 -9.20 -23.28
C GLY A 162 -0.73 -9.78 -24.13
N SER A 163 -0.37 -11.05 -23.95
CA SER A 163 0.55 -11.77 -24.85
C SER A 163 -0.04 -12.06 -26.24
N LEU A 164 -1.33 -11.82 -26.46
CA LEU A 164 -2.03 -12.13 -27.72
C LEU A 164 -2.29 -10.91 -28.61
N GLU A 165 -2.14 -9.68 -28.10
CA GLU A 165 -2.37 -8.45 -28.89
C GLU A 165 -1.06 -7.75 -29.24
N PRO A 166 -0.69 -7.68 -30.53
CA PRO A 166 0.44 -6.86 -30.99
C PRO A 166 0.15 -5.37 -30.73
N ARG A 167 1.17 -4.64 -30.27
CA ARG A 167 1.12 -3.18 -30.31
C ARG A 167 1.21 -2.73 -31.77
N GLY A 168 0.18 -2.03 -32.25
CA GLY A 168 0.17 -1.34 -33.54
C GLY A 168 1.18 -0.21 -33.62
#